data_AF-A0A947PW41-F1
#
_entry.id   AF-A0A947PW41-F1
#
_cell.length_a   1.000
_cell.length_b   1.000
_cell.length_c   1.000
_cell.angle_alpha   90.00
_cell.angle_beta   90.00
_cell.angle_gamma   90.00
#
_symmetry.space_group_name_H-M   'P 1'
#
loop_
_entity.id
_entity.type
_entity.pdbx_description
1 polymer ?
#
loop_
_entity_poly.entity_id
_entity_poly.type
_entity_poly.pdbx_seq_one_letter_code
_entity_poly.pdbx_strand_id
1 'polypeptide(L)' 'PAAPTPPAPLTYPDAATLAALAQVVALGYYRGILNTLDDIERNQPAHSAFVHTMRQLAKQFQFDAMGQVLEQAPS' A
#
# COMPACT_ATOMS: atom_id res chain seq x y z
N PRO A 1 21.59 2.13 -26.38
CA PRO A 1 20.85 2.97 -25.41
C PRO A 1 19.57 2.25 -24.95
N ALA A 2 19.54 1.79 -23.69
CA ALA A 2 18.33 1.24 -23.08
C ALA A 2 17.49 2.40 -22.53
N ALA A 3 16.31 2.63 -23.09
CA ALA A 3 15.36 3.59 -22.56
C ALA A 3 14.88 3.09 -21.18
N PRO A 4 14.79 3.96 -20.15
CA PRO A 4 14.16 3.57 -18.89
C PRO A 4 12.69 3.26 -19.18
N THR A 5 12.31 1.99 -19.06
CA THR A 5 10.90 1.58 -19.06
C THR A 5 10.17 2.42 -18.01
N PRO A 6 9.08 3.13 -18.35
CA PRO A 6 8.33 3.89 -17.36
C PRO A 6 7.95 2.93 -16.22
N PRO A 7 8.07 3.33 -14.95
CA PRO A 7 7.55 2.52 -13.86
C PRO A 7 6.09 2.24 -14.20
N ALA A 8 5.74 0.95 -14.33
CA ALA A 8 4.36 0.55 -14.56
C ALA A 8 3.50 1.26 -13.51
N PRO A 9 2.37 1.87 -13.91
CA PRO A 9 1.55 2.63 -12.98
C PRO A 9 1.22 1.74 -11.79
N LEU A 10 1.54 2.22 -10.58
CA LEU A 10 1.12 1.53 -9.37
C LEU A 10 -0.41 1.46 -9.43
N THR A 11 -0.95 0.26 -9.57
CA THR A 11 -2.40 0.08 -9.51
C THR A 11 -2.80 0.17 -8.05
N TYR A 12 -3.41 1.29 -7.67
CA TYR A 12 -3.95 1.50 -6.34
C TYR A 12 -5.26 0.73 -6.17
N PRO A 13 -5.51 0.12 -5.00
CA PRO A 13 -6.81 -0.45 -4.68
C PRO A 13 -7.86 0.66 -4.51
N ASP A 14 -9.14 0.28 -4.45
CA ASP A 14 -10.25 1.22 -4.26
C ASP A 14 -10.07 2.14 -3.04
N ALA A 15 -10.64 3.35 -3.12
CA ALA A 15 -10.54 4.36 -2.06
C ALA A 15 -11.01 3.86 -0.68
N ALA A 16 -12.01 2.99 -0.63
CA ALA A 16 -12.48 2.38 0.62
C ALA A 16 -11.40 1.50 1.28
N THR A 17 -10.68 0.73 0.45
CA THR A 17 -9.58 -0.13 0.87
C THR A 17 -8.38 0.69 1.36
N LEU A 18 -8.05 1.76 0.63
CA LEU A 18 -7.03 2.72 1.06
C LEU A 18 -7.40 3.38 2.39
N ALA A 19 -8.65 3.82 2.56
CA ALA A 19 -9.11 4.41 3.81
C ALA A 19 -9.02 3.43 5.00
N ALA A 20 -9.38 2.15 4.79
CA ALA A 20 -9.24 1.12 5.81
C ALA A 20 -7.77 0.90 6.21
N LEU A 21 -6.85 0.88 5.22
CA LEU A 21 -5.42 0.80 5.45
C LEU A 21 -4.89 2.05 6.20
N ALA A 22 -5.35 3.25 5.82
CA ALA A 22 -4.99 4.51 6.47
C ALA A 22 -5.35 4.49 7.97
N GLN A 23 -6.54 3.97 8.30
CA GLN A 23 -7.00 3.86 9.69
C GLN A 23 -6.06 2.98 10.52
N VAL A 24 -5.73 1.78 10.06
CA VAL A 24 -4.85 0.87 10.83
C VAL A 24 -3.40 1.37 10.90
N VAL A 25 -2.93 2.12 9.88
CA VAL A 25 -1.64 2.82 9.88
C VAL A 25 -1.63 3.96 10.91
N ALA A 26 -2.68 4.79 10.94
CA ALA A 26 -2.82 5.89 11.90
C ALA A 26 -2.93 5.39 13.35
N LEU A 27 -3.54 4.22 13.56
CA LEU A 27 -3.57 3.54 14.86
C LEU A 27 -2.22 2.93 15.25
N GLY A 28 -1.24 2.89 14.34
CA GLY A 28 0.05 2.22 14.56
C GLY A 28 -0.07 0.70 14.73
N TYR A 29 -1.18 0.11 14.27
CA TYR A 29 -1.48 -1.29 14.53
C TYR A 29 -0.85 -2.20 13.48
N TYR A 30 0.44 -2.49 13.66
CA TYR A 30 1.26 -3.28 12.74
C TYR A 30 0.60 -4.59 12.27
N ARG A 31 0.02 -5.38 13.19
CA ARG A 31 -0.69 -6.62 12.83
C ARG A 31 -1.92 -6.37 11.97
N GLY A 32 -2.66 -5.30 12.24
CA GLY A 32 -3.83 -4.90 11.44
C GLY A 32 -3.41 -4.50 10.03
N ILE A 33 -2.38 -3.67 9.92
CA ILE A 33 -1.81 -3.24 8.64
C ILE A 33 -1.43 -4.44 7.77
N LEU A 34 -0.69 -5.41 8.33
CA LEU A 34 -0.31 -6.62 7.58
C LEU A 34 -1.52 -7.46 7.17
N ASN A 35 -2.55 -7.56 8.01
CA ASN A 35 -3.75 -8.35 7.73
C ASN A 35 -4.57 -7.70 6.61
N THR A 36 -4.80 -6.38 6.68
CA THR A 36 -5.44 -5.61 5.62
C THR A 36 -4.68 -5.73 4.30
N LEU A 37 -3.36 -5.63 4.32
CA LEU A 37 -2.52 -5.80 3.13
C LEU A 37 -2.63 -7.22 2.52
N ASP A 38 -2.64 -8.26 3.35
CA ASP A 38 -2.78 -9.66 2.92
C ASP A 38 -4.16 -9.92 2.30
N ASP A 39 -5.22 -9.36 2.89
CA ASP A 39 -6.58 -9.44 2.36
C ASP A 39 -6.71 -8.77 0.99
N ILE A 40 -6.10 -7.59 0.83
CA ILE A 40 -6.06 -6.87 -0.46
C ILE A 40 -5.34 -7.71 -1.51
N GLU A 41 -4.17 -8.26 -1.21
CA GLU A 41 -3.41 -9.08 -2.15
C GLU A 41 -4.19 -10.35 -2.56
N ARG A 42 -4.85 -10.98 -1.59
CA ARG A 42 -5.64 -12.19 -1.79
C ARG A 42 -6.87 -11.93 -2.65
N ASN A 43 -7.57 -10.82 -2.41
CA ASN A 43 -8.81 -10.49 -3.12
C ASN A 43 -8.53 -9.83 -4.47
N GLN A 44 -7.41 -9.10 -4.57
CA GLN A 44 -7.02 -8.32 -5.74
C GLN A 44 -5.50 -8.44 -6.02
N PRO A 45 -5.04 -9.56 -6.57
CA PRO A 45 -3.61 -9.79 -6.87
C PRO A 45 -3.03 -8.77 -7.88
N ALA A 46 -3.90 -8.07 -8.62
CA ALA A 46 -3.52 -6.96 -9.50
C ALA A 46 -2.82 -5.80 -8.75
N HIS A 47 -3.05 -5.65 -7.44
CA HIS A 47 -2.42 -4.62 -6.59
C HIS A 47 -1.21 -5.14 -5.81
N SER A 48 -0.69 -6.34 -6.12
CA SER A 48 0.40 -6.96 -5.36
C SER A 48 1.67 -6.09 -5.28
N ALA A 49 1.98 -5.29 -6.32
CA ALA A 49 3.09 -4.34 -6.28
C ALA A 49 2.91 -3.23 -5.22
N PHE A 50 1.69 -2.70 -5.08
CA PHE A 50 1.34 -1.74 -4.04
C PHE A 50 1.43 -2.40 -2.66
N VAL A 51 0.79 -3.56 -2.49
CA VAL A 51 0.80 -4.32 -1.23
C VAL A 51 2.22 -4.61 -0.78
N HIS A 52 3.08 -5.07 -1.68
CA HIS A 52 4.47 -5.40 -1.36
C HIS A 52 5.23 -4.16 -0.87
N THR A 53 5.06 -3.01 -1.52
CA THR A 53 5.65 -1.73 -1.10
C THR A 53 5.21 -1.34 0.31
N MET A 54 3.90 -1.40 0.56
CA MET A 54 3.30 -1.09 1.86
C MET A 54 3.75 -2.06 2.96
N ARG A 55 3.92 -3.34 2.62
CA ARG A 55 4.42 -4.37 3.55
C ARG A 55 5.88 -4.12 3.94
N GLN A 56 6.72 -3.67 3.01
CA GLN A 56 8.11 -3.30 3.32
C GLN A 56 8.15 -2.08 4.25
N LEU A 57 7.35 -1.05 3.99
CA LEU A 57 7.24 0.13 4.85
C LEU A 57 6.76 -0.25 6.26
N ALA A 58 5.71 -1.07 6.36
CA ALA A 58 5.19 -1.57 7.62
C ALA A 58 6.24 -2.35 8.42
N LYS A 59 6.99 -3.26 7.77
CA LYS A 59 8.07 -4.05 8.40
C LYS A 59 9.20 -3.19 8.94
N GLN A 60 9.44 -2.03 8.32
CA GLN A 60 10.38 -1.02 8.80
C GLN A 60 9.75 -0.03 9.78
N PHE A 61 8.50 -0.25 10.21
CA PHE A 61 7.72 0.63 11.07
C PHE A 61 7.60 2.06 10.53
N GLN A 62 7.68 2.24 9.21
CA GLN A 62 7.60 3.54 8.55
C GLN A 62 6.13 3.94 8.30
N PHE A 63 5.33 4.05 9.36
CA PHE A 63 3.91 4.38 9.26
C PHE A 63 3.65 5.76 8.64
N ASP A 64 4.53 6.73 8.91
CA ASP A 64 4.49 8.06 8.29
C ASP A 64 4.63 7.99 6.76
N ALA A 65 5.64 7.28 6.27
CA ALA A 65 5.85 7.07 4.85
C ALA A 65 4.70 6.28 4.20
N MET A 66 4.08 5.34 4.93
CA MET A 66 2.85 4.69 4.46
C MET A 66 1.73 5.71 4.26
N GLY A 67 1.50 6.59 5.23
CA GLY A 67 0.52 7.68 5.12
C GLY A 67 0.74 8.55 3.89
N GLN A 68 1.99 8.97 3.65
CA GLN A 68 2.36 9.75 2.46
C GLN A 68 2.02 9.02 1.15
N VAL A 69 2.28 7.71 1.06
CA VAL A 69 1.93 6.91 -0.13
C VAL A 69 0.42 6.86 -0.33
N LEU A 70 -0.38 6.78 0.75
CA LEU A 70 -1.84 6.83 0.64
C LEU A 70 -2.35 8.21 0.21
N GLU A 71 -1.74 9.30 0.67
CA GLU A 71 -2.12 10.66 0.26
C GLU A 71 -1.80 10.93 -1.21
N GLN A 72 -0.79 10.25 -1.77
CA GLN A 72 -0.45 10.32 -3.19
C GLN A 72 -1.34 9.45 -4.08
N ALA A 73 -2.13 8.54 -3.50
CA ALA A 73 -3.05 7.72 -4.28
C ALA A 73 -4.19 8.61 -4.83
N PRO A 74 -4.53 8.51 -6.12
CA PRO A 74 -5.65 9.26 -6.68
C PRO A 74 -6.95 8.84 -5.98
N SER A 75 -7.70 9.82 -5.45
CA SER A 75 -9.01 9.63 -4.81
C SER A 75 -10.10 9.27 -5.81
#